data_AF-A0A452Z3G5-F1
#
_entry.id   AF-A0A452Z3G5-F1
#
_cell.length_a   1.000
_cell.length_b   1.000
_cell.length_c   1.000
_cell.angle_alpha   90.00
_cell.angle_beta   90.00
_cell.angle_gamma   90.00
#
_symmetry.space_group_name_H-M   'P 1'
#
loop_
_entity.id
_entity.type
_entity.pdbx_description
1 polymer ?
#
loop_
_entity_poly.entity_id
_entity_poly.type
_entity_poly.pdbx_seq_one_letter_code
_entity_poly.pdbx_strand_id
1 'polypeptide(L)'
;VGTHTNFALFLMSNPHLKKNVKHIYIMGGGVRSQNPTGCCPKNDTSCVPRQCGDHGNMFTTYTKNPYAEFNIYGDPFGAYQVFHSGIPITLVPLDATNTIPITESFFKAFEEQQSTYEAQYSFQSLKIARDTWFDDQFYTSYFMWDSFMSGVALSIMRNGQKPNGDNDFAEMEVMNITVVTSNEPYGVHDGSNPFFDGHASPKFDLLKGGVHSGHVQTGFNDSFCVLKGSTKGKCQVTAV
;
A
#
# COMPACT_ATOMS: atom_id res chain seq x y z
N VAL A 1 0.55 5.06 -7.87
CA VAL A 1 1.75 5.28 -7.04
C VAL A 1 1.46 6.48 -6.17
N GLY A 2 1.32 6.30 -4.85
CA GLY A 2 0.89 7.36 -3.93
C GLY A 2 -0.50 7.15 -3.32
N THR A 3 -0.91 8.11 -2.50
CA THR A 3 -2.20 8.10 -1.80
C THR A 3 -3.39 8.23 -2.75
N HIS A 4 -4.54 7.70 -2.32
CA HIS A 4 -5.72 7.54 -3.17
C HIS A 4 -6.66 8.77 -3.19
N THR A 5 -6.35 9.81 -2.41
CA THR A 5 -7.20 10.99 -2.19
C THR A 5 -7.68 11.63 -3.49
N ASN A 6 -6.76 11.92 -4.42
CA ASN A 6 -7.10 12.63 -5.66
C ASN A 6 -8.11 11.84 -6.51
N PHE A 7 -7.90 10.53 -6.62
CA PHE A 7 -8.76 9.69 -7.44
C PHE A 7 -10.10 9.39 -6.74
N ALA A 8 -10.09 9.22 -5.42
CA ALA A 8 -11.32 9.14 -4.63
C ALA A 8 -12.18 10.40 -4.81
N LEU A 9 -11.59 11.60 -4.68
CA LEU A 9 -12.29 12.86 -4.91
C LEU A 9 -12.86 12.97 -6.33
N PHE A 10 -12.10 12.53 -7.34
CA PHE A 10 -12.57 12.47 -8.73
C PHE A 10 -13.81 11.58 -8.86
N LEU A 11 -13.76 10.35 -8.34
CA LEU A 11 -14.87 9.39 -8.43
C LEU A 11 -16.10 9.86 -7.67
N MET A 12 -15.91 10.41 -6.48
CA MET A 12 -17.00 10.92 -5.64
C MET A 12 -17.68 12.15 -6.25
N SER A 13 -16.89 13.05 -6.86
CA SER A 13 -17.43 14.27 -7.49
C SER A 13 -17.99 14.02 -8.89
N ASN A 14 -17.51 12.97 -9.58
CA ASN A 14 -17.87 12.67 -10.97
C ASN A 14 -18.22 11.18 -11.18
N PRO A 15 -19.22 10.63 -10.48
CA PRO A 15 -19.51 9.19 -10.51
C PRO A 15 -19.86 8.68 -11.91
N HIS A 16 -20.47 9.51 -12.75
CA HIS A 16 -20.82 9.20 -14.13
C HIS A 16 -19.60 8.98 -15.05
N LEU A 17 -18.41 9.48 -14.67
CA LEU A 17 -17.16 9.30 -15.41
C LEU A 17 -16.42 8.00 -15.05
N LYS A 18 -16.82 7.30 -13.99
CA LYS A 18 -16.25 6.01 -13.58
C LYS A 18 -16.16 5.03 -14.76
N LYS A 19 -17.19 4.98 -15.61
CA LYS A 19 -17.26 4.09 -16.79
C LYS A 19 -16.16 4.33 -17.83
N ASN A 20 -15.49 5.47 -17.78
CA ASN A 20 -14.39 5.82 -18.69
C ASN A 20 -13.05 5.28 -18.19
N VAL A 21 -12.99 4.72 -16.98
CA VAL A 21 -11.79 4.16 -16.38
C VAL A 21 -11.83 2.65 -16.57
N LYS A 22 -10.91 2.13 -17.39
CA LYS A 22 -10.86 0.71 -17.73
C LYS A 22 -10.30 -0.16 -16.59
N HIS A 23 -9.25 0.31 -15.93
CA HIS A 23 -8.50 -0.44 -14.93
C HIS A 23 -7.70 0.51 -14.05
N ILE A 24 -7.45 0.14 -12.80
CA ILE A 24 -6.62 0.87 -11.85
C ILE A 24 -5.47 -0.02 -11.40
N TYR A 25 -4.24 0.51 -11.44
CA TYR A 25 -3.06 -0.17 -10.94
C TYR A 25 -2.56 0.55 -9.69
N ILE A 26 -2.47 -0.17 -8.58
CA ILE A 26 -2.20 0.38 -7.26
C ILE A 26 -0.91 -0.24 -6.74
N MET A 27 0.04 0.60 -6.31
CA MET A 27 1.10 0.18 -5.41
C MET A 27 0.65 0.55 -4.01
N GLY A 28 0.49 -0.44 -3.14
CA GLY A 28 0.16 -0.21 -1.74
C GLY A 28 -0.45 -1.42 -1.05
N GLY A 29 -0.63 -1.31 0.26
CA GLY A 29 -1.14 -2.37 1.12
C GLY A 29 -0.16 -3.51 1.38
N GLY A 30 -0.58 -4.44 2.25
CA GLY A 30 0.10 -5.71 2.53
C GLY A 30 -0.96 -6.77 2.83
N VAL A 31 -1.16 -7.70 1.88
CA VAL A 31 -2.37 -8.57 1.79
C VAL A 31 -2.11 -9.99 2.32
N ARG A 32 -0.91 -10.24 2.86
CA ARG A 32 -0.41 -11.55 3.34
C ARG A 32 -0.30 -12.59 2.23
N SER A 33 0.81 -12.55 1.50
CA SER A 33 1.31 -13.70 0.75
C SER A 33 1.74 -14.81 1.70
N GLN A 34 1.56 -16.07 1.29
CA GLN A 34 1.95 -17.27 2.06
C GLN A 34 3.46 -17.33 2.38
N ASN A 35 4.28 -16.45 1.79
CA ASN A 35 5.72 -16.33 2.01
C ASN A 35 6.09 -14.95 2.59
N PRO A 36 5.97 -14.74 3.92
CA PRO A 36 6.37 -13.47 4.56
C PRO A 36 7.90 -13.26 4.61
N THR A 37 8.71 -14.20 4.13
CA THR A 37 10.18 -14.15 4.19
C THR A 37 10.80 -13.42 2.99
N GLY A 38 10.35 -12.21 2.68
CA GLY A 38 10.86 -11.46 1.53
C GLY A 38 12.30 -10.98 1.71
N CYS A 39 12.67 -10.54 2.91
CA CYS A 39 13.98 -9.92 3.14
C CYS A 39 14.79 -10.48 4.32
N CYS A 40 14.25 -11.46 5.08
CA CYS A 40 15.04 -12.33 5.95
C CYS A 40 14.83 -13.81 5.55
N PRO A 41 15.83 -14.49 4.95
CA PRO A 41 15.77 -15.93 4.71
C PRO A 41 15.60 -16.69 6.04
N LYS A 42 14.88 -17.82 6.04
CA LYS A 42 14.56 -18.61 7.25
C LYS A 42 15.76 -18.98 8.14
N ASN A 43 16.99 -18.93 7.62
CA ASN A 43 18.21 -19.36 8.31
C ASN A 43 19.23 -18.23 8.54
N ASP A 44 18.87 -16.96 8.28
CA ASP A 44 19.79 -15.84 8.52
C ASP A 44 19.53 -15.20 9.89
N THR A 45 20.36 -15.55 10.88
CA THR A 45 20.31 -15.01 12.24
C THR A 45 20.84 -13.58 12.34
N SER A 46 21.49 -13.05 11.30
CA SER A 46 21.97 -11.67 11.24
C SER A 46 20.91 -10.69 10.78
N CYS A 47 19.87 -11.19 10.10
CA CYS A 47 18.74 -10.41 9.65
C CYS A 47 17.82 -10.08 10.84
N VAL A 48 17.84 -8.84 11.30
CA VAL A 48 16.90 -8.35 12.32
C VAL A 48 15.63 -7.90 11.59
N PRO A 49 14.47 -8.54 11.82
CA PRO A 49 13.23 -8.28 11.09
C PRO A 49 12.56 -6.95 11.52
N ARG A 50 13.28 -5.83 11.47
CA ARG A 50 12.70 -4.50 11.75
C ARG A 50 11.67 -4.09 10.69
N GLN A 51 11.93 -4.42 9.42
CA GLN A 51 11.08 -4.08 8.27
C GLN A 51 10.59 -5.31 7.50
N CYS A 52 11.14 -6.49 7.84
CA CYS A 52 11.01 -7.71 7.06
C CYS A 52 10.11 -8.78 7.70
N GLY A 53 9.57 -8.51 8.90
CA GLY A 53 8.64 -9.40 9.60
C GLY A 53 7.23 -8.82 9.77
N ASP A 54 7.04 -7.53 9.43
CA ASP A 54 5.81 -6.80 9.71
C ASP A 54 5.10 -6.41 8.41
N HIS A 55 3.77 -6.46 8.42
CA HIS A 55 2.94 -6.36 7.21
C HIS A 55 2.85 -4.93 6.62
N GLY A 56 3.39 -3.93 7.32
CA GLY A 56 3.34 -2.52 6.96
C GLY A 56 4.72 -1.86 6.91
N ASN A 57 4.81 -0.68 6.29
CA ASN A 57 6.06 0.09 6.15
C ASN A 57 5.99 1.49 6.81
N MET A 58 5.14 1.66 7.83
CA MET A 58 5.00 2.95 8.51
C MET A 58 6.19 3.29 9.42
N PHE A 59 7.20 3.98 8.88
CA PHE A 59 8.44 4.32 9.60
C PHE A 59 8.27 5.24 10.82
N THR A 60 7.32 6.19 10.79
CA THR A 60 7.12 7.19 11.87
C THR A 60 6.11 6.77 12.94
N THR A 61 5.35 5.71 12.69
CA THR A 61 4.21 5.29 13.52
C THR A 61 4.10 3.77 13.62
N TYR A 62 5.24 3.09 13.46
CA TYR A 62 5.36 1.63 13.43
C TYR A 62 4.68 0.96 14.62
N THR A 63 4.87 1.48 15.84
CA THR A 63 4.25 0.90 17.04
C THR A 63 2.73 1.05 17.04
N LYS A 64 2.16 2.06 16.38
CA LYS A 64 0.73 2.33 16.41
C LYS A 64 -0.05 1.63 15.30
N ASN A 65 0.56 1.35 14.15
CA ASN A 65 -0.11 0.68 13.02
C ASN A 65 0.87 -0.20 12.24
N PRO A 66 1.24 -1.38 12.79
CA PRO A 66 2.26 -2.25 12.20
C PRO A 66 1.80 -2.95 10.91
N TYR A 67 0.52 -2.82 10.54
CA TYR A 67 -0.08 -3.50 9.39
C TYR A 67 -0.33 -2.56 8.21
N ALA A 68 -0.06 -1.27 8.38
CA ALA A 68 -0.38 -0.26 7.40
C ALA A 68 0.78 -0.06 6.41
N GLU A 69 0.42 0.05 5.14
CA GLU A 69 1.32 0.54 4.11
C GLU A 69 1.06 2.04 3.88
N PHE A 70 2.12 2.79 3.58
CA PHE A 70 2.14 4.25 3.52
C PHE A 70 1.08 4.89 2.59
N ASN A 71 0.91 4.37 1.37
CA ASN A 71 -0.06 4.89 0.40
C ASN A 71 -1.52 4.64 0.83
N ILE A 72 -1.80 3.50 1.48
CA ILE A 72 -3.13 3.22 2.06
C ILE A 72 -3.34 4.04 3.33
N TYR A 73 -2.32 4.15 4.19
CA TYR A 73 -2.40 4.89 5.44
C TYR A 73 -2.59 6.40 5.26
N GLY A 74 -1.98 6.97 4.22
CA GLY A 74 -2.05 8.41 3.97
C GLY A 74 -3.47 8.93 3.74
N ASP A 75 -4.37 8.07 3.22
CA ASP A 75 -5.81 8.33 3.16
C ASP A 75 -6.59 7.01 3.10
N PRO A 76 -6.88 6.38 4.25
CA PRO A 76 -7.53 5.07 4.30
C PRO A 76 -8.94 5.10 3.74
N PHE A 77 -9.65 6.22 3.94
CA PHE A 77 -10.99 6.42 3.41
C PHE A 77 -10.97 6.59 1.90
N GLY A 78 -10.06 7.40 1.36
CA GLY A 78 -9.85 7.54 -0.07
C GLY A 78 -9.48 6.20 -0.72
N ALA A 79 -8.61 5.42 -0.07
CA ALA A 79 -8.26 4.07 -0.55
C ALA A 79 -9.49 3.16 -0.58
N TYR A 80 -10.31 3.14 0.47
CA TYR A 80 -11.57 2.39 0.46
C TYR A 80 -12.49 2.80 -0.70
N GLN A 81 -12.69 4.10 -0.92
CA GLN A 81 -13.54 4.60 -2.00
C GLN A 81 -13.05 4.13 -3.38
N VAL A 82 -11.72 4.08 -3.58
CA VAL A 82 -11.14 3.55 -4.82
C VAL A 82 -11.33 2.04 -4.94
N PHE A 83 -11.07 1.28 -3.87
CA PHE A 83 -11.20 -0.19 -3.86
C PHE A 83 -12.66 -0.64 -4.07
N HIS A 84 -13.61 0.07 -3.46
CA HIS A 84 -15.05 -0.18 -3.59
C HIS A 84 -15.67 0.57 -4.77
N SER A 85 -14.86 1.20 -5.62
CA SER A 85 -15.37 1.91 -6.79
C SER A 85 -16.10 0.97 -7.73
N GLY A 86 -15.71 -0.31 -7.79
CA GLY A 86 -16.20 -1.30 -8.77
C GLY A 86 -15.56 -1.16 -10.15
N ILE A 87 -14.44 -0.44 -10.26
CA ILE A 87 -13.53 -0.50 -11.41
C ILE A 87 -12.57 -1.68 -11.19
N PRO A 88 -12.18 -2.46 -12.22
CA PRO A 88 -11.15 -3.48 -12.09
C PRO A 88 -9.84 -2.92 -11.53
N ILE A 89 -9.28 -3.59 -10.52
CA ILE A 89 -8.05 -3.20 -9.84
C ILE A 89 -7.01 -4.31 -9.95
N THR A 90 -5.76 -3.91 -10.17
CA THR A 90 -4.58 -4.73 -9.90
C THR A 90 -3.80 -4.09 -8.78
N LEU A 91 -3.68 -4.80 -7.66
CA LEU A 91 -2.91 -4.39 -6.50
C LEU A 91 -1.52 -5.01 -6.56
N VAL A 92 -0.50 -4.19 -6.33
CA VAL A 92 0.90 -4.59 -6.18
C VAL A 92 1.29 -4.25 -4.74
N PRO A 93 1.14 -5.21 -3.80
CA PRO A 93 1.34 -4.97 -2.38
C PRO A 93 2.80 -5.11 -1.95
N LEU A 94 3.08 -4.76 -0.70
CA LEU A 94 4.38 -4.97 -0.05
C LEU A 94 4.86 -6.41 -0.17
N ASP A 95 3.94 -7.39 -0.07
CA ASP A 95 4.26 -8.81 -0.20
C ASP A 95 4.94 -9.15 -1.54
N ALA A 96 4.54 -8.49 -2.62
CA ALA A 96 5.12 -8.69 -3.94
C ALA A 96 6.40 -7.86 -4.11
N THR A 97 6.38 -6.60 -3.70
CA THR A 97 7.51 -5.69 -3.90
C THR A 97 8.70 -5.98 -2.98
N ASN A 98 8.46 -6.57 -1.80
CA ASN A 98 9.54 -6.92 -0.87
C ASN A 98 10.38 -8.11 -1.37
N THR A 99 10.00 -8.74 -2.49
CA THR A 99 10.79 -9.80 -3.15
C THR A 99 11.86 -9.27 -4.11
N ILE A 100 11.88 -7.96 -4.36
CA ILE A 100 12.73 -7.30 -5.37
C ILE A 100 13.48 -6.11 -4.78
N PRO A 101 14.42 -6.36 -3.84
CA PRO A 101 15.25 -5.31 -3.28
C PRO A 101 16.19 -4.71 -4.33
N ILE A 102 16.54 -3.44 -4.15
CA ILE A 102 17.68 -2.83 -4.84
C ILE A 102 18.95 -3.36 -4.19
N THR A 103 19.56 -4.39 -4.78
CA THR A 103 20.81 -4.95 -4.25
C THR A 103 22.02 -4.08 -4.60
N GLU A 104 23.11 -4.24 -3.85
CA GLU A 104 24.38 -3.58 -4.17
C GLU A 104 24.88 -3.97 -5.56
N SER A 105 24.71 -5.24 -5.96
CA SER A 105 25.08 -5.73 -7.28
C SER A 105 24.29 -5.06 -8.39
N PHE A 106 22.97 -4.90 -8.23
CA PHE A 106 22.13 -4.18 -9.17
C PHE A 106 22.55 -2.71 -9.24
N PHE A 107 22.77 -2.06 -8.09
CA PHE A 107 23.15 -0.65 -8.04
C PHE A 107 24.46 -0.39 -8.78
N LYS A 108 25.49 -1.22 -8.57
CA LYS A 108 26.78 -1.11 -9.28
C LYS A 108 26.65 -1.37 -10.77
N ALA A 109 25.89 -2.40 -11.16
CA ALA A 109 25.64 -2.68 -12.58
C ALA A 109 24.93 -1.50 -13.26
N PHE A 110 23.97 -0.86 -12.58
CA PHE A 110 23.31 0.33 -13.10
C PHE A 110 24.25 1.54 -13.12
N GLU A 111 25.15 1.69 -12.15
CA GLU A 111 26.18 2.73 -12.15
C GLU A 111 27.09 2.62 -13.39
N GLU A 112 27.47 1.39 -13.77
CA GLU A 112 28.35 1.13 -14.91
C GLU A 112 27.62 1.25 -16.27
N GLN A 113 26.30 1.08 -16.31
CA GLN A 113 25.52 0.97 -17.55
C GLN A 113 24.45 2.07 -17.68
N GLN A 114 24.88 3.27 -18.12
CA GLN A 114 24.02 4.44 -18.28
C GLN A 114 24.15 5.06 -19.68
N SER A 115 23.88 4.27 -20.73
CA SER A 115 24.10 4.68 -22.12
C SER A 115 23.13 5.73 -22.65
N THR A 116 22.02 5.99 -21.95
CA THR A 116 21.01 7.00 -22.33
C THR A 116 20.82 8.05 -21.23
N TYR A 117 20.29 9.21 -21.60
CA TYR A 117 20.00 10.28 -20.64
C TYR A 117 18.94 9.87 -19.60
N GLU A 118 17.96 9.05 -20.00
CA GLU A 118 16.94 8.51 -19.13
C GLU A 118 17.55 7.55 -18.10
N ALA A 119 18.50 6.71 -18.52
CA ALA A 119 19.23 5.82 -17.63
C ALA A 119 20.09 6.61 -16.62
N GLN A 120 20.77 7.67 -17.08
CA GLN A 120 21.56 8.56 -16.23
C GLN A 120 20.69 9.26 -15.17
N TYR A 121 19.56 9.83 -15.57
CA TYR A 121 18.64 10.49 -14.66
C TYR A 121 18.02 9.52 -13.65
N SER A 122 17.66 8.32 -14.10
CA SER A 122 17.08 7.29 -13.24
C SER A 122 18.11 6.81 -12.20
N PHE A 123 19.35 6.56 -12.62
CA PHE A 123 20.43 6.21 -11.71
C PHE A 123 20.74 7.35 -10.72
N GLN A 124 20.82 8.60 -11.19
CA GLN A 124 21.04 9.75 -10.31
C GLN A 124 19.95 9.86 -9.25
N SER A 125 18.68 9.65 -9.63
CA SER A 125 17.55 9.66 -8.68
C SER A 125 17.65 8.53 -7.66
N LEU A 126 18.01 7.32 -8.11
CA LEU A 126 18.26 6.17 -7.22
C LEU A 126 19.44 6.42 -6.27
N LYS A 127 20.51 7.05 -6.77
CA LYS A 127 21.70 7.41 -5.99
C LYS A 127 21.36 8.42 -4.90
N ILE A 128 20.55 9.44 -5.20
CA ILE A 128 20.06 10.38 -4.19
C ILE A 128 19.29 9.61 -3.10
N ALA A 129 18.35 8.74 -3.49
CA ALA A 129 17.60 7.93 -2.52
C ALA A 129 18.51 7.07 -1.64
N ARG A 130 19.56 6.47 -2.21
CA ARG A 130 20.58 5.70 -1.50
C ARG A 130 21.41 6.54 -0.54
N ASP A 131 21.86 7.71 -0.98
CA ASP A 131 22.73 8.60 -0.20
C ASP A 131 21.96 9.32 0.93
N THR A 132 20.64 9.47 0.80
CA THR A 132 19.77 10.06 1.83
C THR A 132 18.98 9.02 2.62
N TRP A 133 19.25 7.73 2.46
CA TRP A 133 18.55 6.69 3.21
C TRP A 133 18.82 6.86 4.70
N PHE A 134 17.82 6.56 5.53
CA PHE A 134 17.85 6.90 6.96
C PHE A 134 18.75 5.98 7.80
N ASP A 135 19.22 4.87 7.22
CA ASP A 135 20.15 3.92 7.83
C ASP A 135 21.11 3.30 6.80
N ASP A 136 22.04 2.48 7.28
CA ASP A 136 23.04 1.79 6.44
C ASP A 136 22.50 0.51 5.78
N GLN A 137 21.18 0.28 5.78
CA GLN A 137 20.53 -0.94 5.29
C GLN A 137 19.87 -0.74 3.92
N PHE A 138 20.22 0.31 3.16
CA PHE A 138 19.58 0.61 1.86
C PHE A 138 19.45 -0.62 0.95
N TYR A 139 20.52 -1.39 0.77
CA TYR A 139 20.52 -2.53 -0.15
C TYR A 139 19.69 -3.75 0.31
N THR A 140 19.18 -3.72 1.54
CA THR A 140 18.35 -4.78 2.14
C THR A 140 16.94 -4.28 2.51
N SER A 141 16.70 -2.95 2.46
CA SER A 141 15.45 -2.31 2.89
C SER A 141 14.77 -1.43 1.83
N TYR A 142 15.46 -1.10 0.74
CA TYR A 142 14.89 -0.36 -0.38
C TYR A 142 14.44 -1.33 -1.48
N PHE A 143 13.17 -1.23 -1.89
CA PHE A 143 12.58 -2.12 -2.87
C PHE A 143 12.05 -1.35 -4.08
N MET A 144 11.90 -2.04 -5.22
CA MET A 144 11.36 -1.46 -6.46
C MET A 144 9.83 -1.22 -6.43
N TRP A 145 9.27 -0.67 -5.35
CA TRP A 145 7.81 -0.56 -5.14
C TRP A 145 7.03 -0.04 -6.36
N ASP A 146 7.25 1.23 -6.71
CA ASP A 146 6.49 1.93 -7.75
C ASP A 146 6.89 1.51 -9.17
N SER A 147 8.19 1.28 -9.38
CA SER A 147 8.73 0.84 -10.67
C SER A 147 8.23 -0.58 -11.02
N PHE A 148 8.13 -1.47 -10.04
CA PHE A 148 7.61 -2.82 -10.25
C PHE A 148 6.12 -2.79 -10.60
N MET A 149 5.32 -2.00 -9.88
CA MET A 149 3.92 -1.82 -10.25
C MET A 149 3.79 -1.32 -11.69
N SER A 150 4.64 -0.37 -12.09
CA SER A 150 4.66 0.13 -13.47
C SER A 150 5.01 -0.97 -14.48
N GLY A 151 5.98 -1.84 -14.17
CA GLY A 151 6.32 -3.01 -14.99
C GLY A 151 5.16 -4.01 -15.12
N VAL A 152 4.51 -4.35 -14.00
CA VAL A 152 3.32 -5.22 -13.97
C VAL A 152 2.20 -4.63 -14.83
N ALA A 153 1.91 -3.34 -14.66
CA ALA A 153 0.89 -2.63 -15.43
C ALA A 153 1.20 -2.64 -16.93
N LEU A 154 2.44 -2.31 -17.33
CA LEU A 154 2.85 -2.31 -18.74
C LEU A 154 2.75 -3.69 -19.38
N SER A 155 3.12 -4.75 -18.67
CA SER A 155 2.99 -6.13 -19.16
C SER A 155 1.52 -6.48 -19.43
N ILE A 156 0.59 -6.15 -18.51
CA ILE A 156 -0.85 -6.36 -18.69
C ILE A 156 -1.40 -5.51 -19.85
N MET A 157 -0.99 -4.24 -19.95
CA MET A 157 -1.45 -3.35 -21.01
C MET A 157 -0.98 -3.81 -22.39
N ARG A 158 0.24 -4.33 -22.50
CA ARG A 158 0.84 -4.76 -23.77
C ARG A 158 0.32 -6.13 -24.21
N ASN A 159 0.25 -7.08 -23.30
CA ASN A 159 -0.01 -8.48 -23.62
C ASN A 159 -1.46 -8.90 -23.34
N GLY A 160 -2.25 -8.05 -22.69
CA GLY A 160 -3.52 -8.43 -22.09
C GLY A 160 -3.32 -9.28 -20.84
N GLN A 161 -4.42 -9.72 -20.22
CA GLN A 161 -4.36 -10.75 -19.19
C GLN A 161 -4.08 -12.09 -19.86
N LYS A 162 -3.02 -12.79 -19.40
CA LYS A 162 -2.71 -14.12 -19.92
C LYS A 162 -3.81 -15.12 -19.53
N PRO A 163 -4.07 -16.16 -20.35
CA PRO A 163 -5.10 -17.16 -20.05
C PRO A 163 -4.87 -17.93 -18.74
N ASN A 164 -3.61 -18.04 -18.31
CA ASN A 164 -3.22 -18.66 -17.04
C ASN A 164 -3.24 -17.68 -15.86
N GLY A 165 -3.56 -16.40 -16.09
CA GLY A 165 -3.58 -15.35 -15.08
C GLY A 165 -2.26 -14.60 -14.92
N ASP A 166 -1.13 -15.11 -15.42
CA ASP A 166 0.20 -14.61 -15.05
C ASP A 166 0.60 -13.27 -15.70
N ASN A 167 1.51 -12.55 -15.04
CA ASN A 167 2.23 -11.40 -15.57
C ASN A 167 3.62 -11.82 -16.09
N ASP A 168 4.35 -10.96 -16.82
CA ASP A 168 5.75 -11.26 -17.18
C ASP A 168 6.70 -11.18 -15.97
N PHE A 169 6.32 -10.44 -14.93
CA PHE A 169 7.15 -10.14 -13.77
C PHE A 169 6.61 -10.67 -12.44
N ALA A 170 5.37 -11.17 -12.43
CA ALA A 170 4.67 -11.54 -11.20
C ALA A 170 3.69 -12.70 -11.43
N GLU A 171 3.49 -13.50 -10.39
CA GLU A 171 2.34 -14.38 -10.26
C GLU A 171 1.13 -13.55 -9.82
N MET A 172 -0.04 -13.87 -10.37
CA MET A 172 -1.26 -13.09 -10.12
C MET A 172 -2.31 -13.96 -9.43
N GLU A 173 -2.90 -13.43 -8.38
CA GLU A 173 -3.99 -14.07 -7.64
C GLU A 173 -5.24 -13.18 -7.66
N VAL A 174 -6.41 -13.80 -7.83
CA VAL A 174 -7.69 -13.11 -7.66
C VAL A 174 -8.10 -13.21 -6.19
N MET A 175 -8.22 -12.06 -5.54
CA MET A 175 -8.56 -11.99 -4.12
C MET A 175 -9.64 -10.93 -3.88
N ASN A 176 -10.53 -11.21 -2.94
CA ASN A 176 -11.45 -10.20 -2.41
C ASN A 176 -10.68 -9.37 -1.38
N ILE A 177 -10.49 -8.08 -1.66
CA ILE A 177 -9.71 -7.18 -0.82
C ILE A 177 -10.59 -6.01 -0.39
N THR A 178 -10.48 -5.61 0.86
CA THR A 178 -11.07 -4.39 1.41
C THR A 178 -10.03 -3.58 2.17
N VAL A 179 -10.26 -2.27 2.26
CA VAL A 179 -9.48 -1.40 3.14
C VAL A 179 -10.20 -1.29 4.47
N VAL A 180 -9.50 -1.62 5.55
CA VAL A 180 -9.93 -1.43 6.93
C VAL A 180 -9.44 -0.08 7.41
N THR A 181 -10.31 0.69 8.07
CA THR A 181 -9.98 2.04 8.56
C THR A 181 -10.22 2.25 10.05
N SER A 182 -10.64 1.20 10.76
CA SER A 182 -11.14 1.28 12.14
C SER A 182 -10.43 0.35 13.11
N ASN A 183 -10.80 0.44 14.40
CA ASN A 183 -10.45 -0.54 15.42
C ASN A 183 -11.34 -1.78 15.33
N GLU A 184 -10.85 -2.87 15.93
CA GLU A 184 -11.65 -4.05 16.20
C GLU A 184 -12.67 -3.79 17.34
N PRO A 185 -13.83 -4.48 17.34
CA PRO A 185 -14.35 -5.29 16.25
C PRO A 185 -14.75 -4.43 15.03
N TYR A 186 -14.28 -4.81 13.83
CA TYR A 186 -14.52 -4.03 12.61
C TYR A 186 -16.02 -3.94 12.29
N GLY A 187 -16.44 -2.77 11.81
CA GLY A 187 -17.83 -2.52 11.44
C GLY A 187 -18.82 -2.38 12.60
N VAL A 188 -18.34 -2.25 13.84
CA VAL A 188 -19.17 -1.87 14.98
C VAL A 188 -19.20 -0.35 15.12
N HIS A 189 -20.41 0.21 15.11
CA HIS A 189 -20.62 1.64 15.31
C HIS A 189 -20.49 2.02 16.79
N ASP A 190 -19.54 2.90 17.11
CA ASP A 190 -19.19 3.27 18.49
C ASP A 190 -19.43 4.75 18.81
N GLY A 191 -20.04 5.50 17.90
CA GLY A 191 -20.34 6.92 18.10
C GLY A 191 -19.19 7.87 17.75
N SER A 192 -18.06 7.34 17.24
CA SER A 192 -16.87 8.15 16.92
C SER A 192 -16.69 8.44 15.43
N ASN A 193 -17.57 7.94 14.56
CA ASN A 193 -17.39 8.05 13.12
C ASN A 193 -18.23 9.21 12.55
N PRO A 194 -17.59 10.32 12.11
CA PRO A 194 -18.30 11.51 11.63
C PRO A 194 -19.07 11.29 10.31
N PHE A 195 -18.92 10.13 9.65
CA PHE A 195 -19.71 9.77 8.49
C PHE A 195 -21.07 9.17 8.86
N PHE A 196 -21.22 8.64 10.06
CA PHE A 196 -22.48 8.07 10.57
C PHE A 196 -23.09 8.94 11.66
N ASP A 197 -22.26 9.41 12.60
CA ASP A 197 -22.71 10.13 13.78
C ASP A 197 -23.18 11.55 13.46
N GLY A 198 -24.31 11.93 14.07
CA GLY A 198 -24.94 13.23 13.84
C GLY A 198 -25.67 13.34 12.49
N HIS A 199 -25.83 12.24 11.73
CA HIS A 199 -26.50 12.23 10.44
C HIS A 199 -27.67 11.24 10.39
N ALA A 200 -28.79 11.65 9.76
CA ALA A 200 -29.95 10.77 9.57
C ALA A 200 -29.64 9.59 8.62
N SER A 201 -28.80 9.85 7.63
CA SER A 201 -28.25 8.87 6.67
C SER A 201 -26.73 8.97 6.64
N PRO A 202 -25.99 7.86 6.50
CA PRO A 202 -24.54 7.91 6.39
C PRO A 202 -24.07 8.80 5.22
N LYS A 203 -22.96 9.51 5.39
CA LYS A 203 -22.29 10.22 4.30
C LYS A 203 -21.65 9.23 3.33
N PHE A 204 -21.51 9.65 2.07
CA PHE A 204 -20.80 8.89 1.03
C PHE A 204 -21.38 7.50 0.77
N ASP A 205 -22.69 7.34 0.97
CA ASP A 205 -23.44 6.11 0.76
C ASP A 205 -22.85 4.88 1.50
N LEU A 206 -22.20 5.12 2.64
CA LEU A 206 -21.61 4.06 3.44
C LEU A 206 -22.68 3.15 4.05
N LEU A 207 -22.43 1.84 4.02
CA LEU A 207 -23.30 0.82 4.59
C LEU A 207 -23.17 0.77 6.11
N LYS A 208 -24.29 0.90 6.83
CA LYS A 208 -24.34 0.62 8.28
C LYS A 208 -24.04 -0.85 8.53
N GLY A 209 -23.13 -1.14 9.46
CA GLY A 209 -22.63 -2.49 9.75
C GLY A 209 -21.53 -2.97 8.78
N GLY A 210 -21.13 -2.16 7.78
CA GLY A 210 -19.96 -2.44 6.93
C GLY A 210 -18.64 -2.12 7.65
N VAL A 211 -17.50 -2.51 7.05
CA VAL A 211 -16.14 -2.36 7.62
C VAL A 211 -15.76 -0.92 8.04
N HIS A 212 -16.45 0.08 7.51
CA HIS A 212 -16.31 1.49 7.87
C HIS A 212 -17.17 1.97 9.03
N SER A 213 -18.03 1.14 9.62
CA SER A 213 -19.00 1.64 10.62
C SER A 213 -18.35 2.04 11.93
N GLY A 214 -17.15 1.51 12.22
CA GLY A 214 -16.33 1.96 13.35
C GLY A 214 -15.60 3.26 13.03
N HIS A 215 -14.72 3.68 13.94
CA HIS A 215 -13.93 4.90 13.76
C HIS A 215 -13.17 4.92 12.42
N VAL A 216 -13.03 6.08 11.78
CA VAL A 216 -12.19 6.23 10.58
C VAL A 216 -10.92 6.94 10.98
N GLN A 217 -9.79 6.23 10.95
CA GLN A 217 -8.51 6.85 11.26
C GLN A 217 -8.21 7.99 10.28
N THR A 218 -8.12 9.21 10.80
CA THR A 218 -7.93 10.45 10.03
C THR A 218 -6.48 10.90 9.92
N GLY A 219 -5.56 10.25 10.64
CA GLY A 219 -4.12 10.50 10.53
C GLY A 219 -3.28 9.97 11.70
N PHE A 220 -2.02 10.41 11.74
CA PHE A 220 -0.99 9.97 12.71
C PHE A 220 -1.33 10.25 14.18
N ASN A 221 -1.97 11.39 14.42
CA ASN A 221 -2.29 11.89 15.76
C ASN A 221 -3.79 11.82 16.05
N ASP A 222 -4.50 10.93 15.36
CA ASP A 222 -5.90 10.68 15.65
C ASP A 222 -6.07 10.30 17.13
N SER A 223 -6.69 11.20 17.90
CA SER A 223 -6.80 11.08 19.34
C SER A 223 -7.64 9.88 19.76
N PHE A 224 -8.55 9.44 18.88
CA PHE A 224 -9.28 8.22 19.09
C PHE A 224 -8.32 7.03 18.96
N CYS A 225 -7.56 6.93 17.88
CA CYS A 225 -6.67 5.77 17.65
C CYS A 225 -5.46 5.69 18.59
N VAL A 226 -5.14 6.77 19.32
CA VAL A 226 -4.04 6.82 20.29
C VAL A 226 -4.50 6.36 21.68
N LEU A 227 -3.88 5.31 22.20
CA LEU A 227 -4.06 4.85 23.58
C LEU A 227 -3.07 5.58 24.52
N LYS A 228 -3.58 6.36 25.50
CA LYS A 228 -2.75 7.04 26.50
C LYS A 228 -1.95 6.01 27.32
N GLY A 229 -0.62 6.13 27.31
CA GLY A 229 0.30 5.24 28.04
C GLY A 229 0.67 3.94 27.32
N SER A 230 0.20 3.72 26.08
CA SER A 230 0.55 2.57 25.26
C SER A 230 1.37 3.01 24.04
N THR A 231 2.36 2.20 23.65
CA THR A 231 3.08 2.38 22.38
C THR A 231 2.25 1.90 21.19
N LYS A 232 1.23 1.06 21.42
CA LYS A 232 0.30 0.53 20.40
C LYS A 232 -0.98 1.34 20.31
N GLY A 233 -1.40 1.65 19.08
CA GLY A 233 -2.69 2.28 18.78
C GLY A 233 -3.81 1.23 18.75
N LYS A 234 -5.07 1.68 18.89
CA LYS A 234 -6.24 0.76 18.83
C LYS A 234 -6.82 0.56 17.42
N CYS A 235 -6.54 1.47 16.49
CA CYS A 235 -6.99 1.35 15.10
C CYS A 235 -5.97 0.58 14.26
N GLN A 236 -6.46 -0.16 13.27
CA GLN A 236 -5.63 -0.82 12.27
C GLN A 236 -6.03 -0.29 10.90
N VAL A 237 -5.04 0.02 10.07
CA VAL A 237 -5.28 0.37 8.66
C VAL A 237 -4.56 -0.69 7.87
N THR A 238 -5.30 -1.42 7.05
CA THR A 238 -4.73 -2.50 6.26
C THR A 238 -5.61 -2.77 5.05
N ALA A 239 -5.00 -3.26 3.97
CA ALA A 239 -5.72 -3.81 2.83
C ALA A 239 -5.69 -5.34 2.98
N VAL A 240 -6.84 -5.95 3.30
CA VAL A 240 -7.00 -7.38 3.63
C VAL A 240 -8.10 -8.01 2.80
#